data_AF-A0A3E4JGW4-F1
#
_entry.id   AF-A0A3E4JGW4-F1
#
_cell.length_a   1.000
_cell.length_b   1.000
_cell.length_c   1.000
_cell.angle_alpha   90.00
_cell.angle_beta   90.00
_cell.angle_gamma   90.00
#
_symmetry.space_group_name_H-M   'P 1'
#
loop_
_entity.id
_entity.type
_entity.pdbx_description
1 polymer ?
#
loop_
_entity_poly.entity_id
_entity_poly.type
_entity_poly.pdbx_seq_one_letter_code
_entity_poly.pdbx_strand_id
1 'polypeptide(L)' 'FYKAIIQRLDVKRFGLNATSRIKAFVFRFISVPAKWIRTSRRYVLNIYTCNNAYADIFQTDFG' A
#
# COMPACT_ATOMS: atom_id res chain seq x y z
N PHE A 1 11.49 -9.20 -5.20
CA PHE A 1 10.12 -8.65 -5.22
C PHE A 1 9.89 -7.61 -4.11
N TYR A 2 9.75 -7.97 -2.83
CA TYR A 2 9.47 -6.98 -1.76
C TYR A 2 10.52 -5.87 -1.60
N LYS A 3 11.81 -6.17 -1.81
CA LYS A 3 12.87 -5.14 -1.81
C LYS A 3 12.66 -4.05 -2.88
N ALA A 4 12.14 -4.41 -4.05
CA ALA A 4 11.84 -3.44 -5.11
C ALA A 4 10.65 -2.55 -4.75
N ILE A 5 9.65 -3.11 -4.05
CA ILE A 5 8.51 -2.36 -3.51
C ILE A 5 9.02 -1.36 -2.45
N ILE A 6 9.85 -1.83 -1.52
CA ILE A 6 10.49 -0.99 -0.50
C ILE A 6 11.36 0.14 -1.10
N GLN A 7 12.00 -0.11 -2.25
CA GLN A 7 12.83 0.89 -2.93
C GLN A 7 12.03 1.90 -3.74
N ARG A 8 10.92 1.48 -4.35
CA ARG A 8 10.11 2.36 -5.22
C ARG A 8 9.00 3.11 -4.48
N LEU A 9 8.53 2.55 -3.37
CA LEU A 9 7.56 3.21 -2.51
C LEU A 9 8.26 3.87 -1.32
N ASP A 10 7.78 5.06 -0.95
CA ASP A 10 8.21 5.75 0.26
C ASP A 10 7.67 5.07 1.53
N VAL A 11 8.24 3.92 1.87
CA VAL A 11 7.82 3.09 3.01
C VAL A 11 8.05 3.76 4.37
N LYS A 12 8.82 4.85 4.41
CA LYS A 12 9.03 5.65 5.63
C LYS A 12 7.72 6.21 6.17
N ARG A 13 6.76 6.53 5.29
CA ARG A 13 5.42 6.98 5.67
C ARG A 13 4.62 5.96 6.48
N PHE A 14 4.98 4.67 6.40
CA PHE A 14 4.40 3.60 7.21
C PHE A 14 5.21 3.29 8.49
N GLY A 15 6.27 4.07 8.76
CA GLY A 15 7.23 3.82 9.82
C GLY A 15 8.10 2.60 9.57
N LEU A 16 8.36 2.27 8.30
CA LEU A 16 9.23 1.19 7.87
C LEU A 16 10.50 1.77 7.24
N ASN A 17 11.64 1.12 7.48
CA ASN A 17 12.92 1.48 6.89
C ASN A 17 13.24 0.53 5.72
N ALA A 18 14.11 0.98 4.81
CA ALA A 18 14.55 0.15 3.69
C ALA A 18 15.26 -1.16 4.13
N THR A 19 15.81 -1.15 5.34
CA THR A 19 16.48 -2.28 5.99
C THR A 19 15.57 -3.05 6.96
N SER A 20 14.30 -2.66 7.12
CA SER A 20 13.36 -3.36 8.01
C SER A 20 13.21 -4.82 7.59
N ARG A 21 13.11 -5.71 8.60
CA ARG A 21 12.93 -7.15 8.38
C ARG A 21 11.62 -7.41 7.63
N ILE A 22 11.62 -8.42 6.74
CA ILE A 22 10.47 -8.75 5.91
C ILE A 22 9.18 -8.99 6.71
N LYS A 23 9.27 -9.57 7.91
CA LYS A 23 8.12 -9.80 8.79
C LYS A 23 7.44 -8.50 9.22
N ALA A 24 8.23 -7.47 9.55
CA ALA A 24 7.71 -6.16 9.90
C ALA A 24 7.05 -5.48 8.68
N PHE A 25 7.66 -5.63 7.50
CA PHE A 25 7.08 -5.15 6.25
C PHE A 25 5.73 -5.82 5.95
N VAL A 26 5.66 -7.16 5.99
CA VAL A 26 4.41 -7.88 5.71
C VAL A 26 3.31 -7.50 6.71
N PHE A 27 3.64 -7.46 8.00
CA PHE A 27 2.65 -7.16 9.04
C PHE A 27 2.12 -5.73 9.02
N ARG A 28 2.92 -4.77 8.55
CA ARG A 28 2.58 -3.34 8.62
C ARG A 28 2.15 -2.75 7.29
N PHE A 29 2.60 -3.33 6.18
CA PHE A 29 2.28 -2.88 4.83
C PHE A 29 1.30 -3.80 4.09
N ILE A 30 1.44 -5.12 4.19
CA ILE A 30 0.66 -6.10 3.39
C ILE A 30 -0.60 -6.59 4.12
N SER A 31 -0.61 -6.64 5.45
CA SER A 31 -1.71 -7.22 6.24
C SER A 31 -3.04 -6.45 6.14
N VAL A 32 -3.04 -5.28 5.51
CA VAL A 32 -4.22 -4.43 5.40
C VAL A 32 -5.23 -5.08 4.45
N PRO A 33 -6.53 -5.17 4.84
CA PRO A 33 -7.55 -5.70 3.95
C PRO A 33 -7.73 -4.80 2.73
N ALA A 34 -7.65 -5.41 1.55
CA ALA A 34 -7.83 -4.73 0.27
C ALA A 34 -8.68 -5.58 -0.67
N LYS A 35 -9.44 -4.91 -1.55
CA LYS A 35 -10.34 -5.55 -2.51
C LYS A 35 -10.28 -4.84 -3.84
N TRP A 36 -10.07 -5.58 -4.92
CA TRP A 36 -10.31 -5.07 -6.27
C TRP A 36 -11.80 -5.04 -6.55
N ILE A 37 -12.34 -3.85 -6.82
CA ILE A 37 -13.74 -3.62 -7.13
C ILE A 37 -13.82 -3.16 -8.58
N ARG A 38 -14.77 -3.71 -9.36
CA ARG A 38 -15.02 -3.24 -10.72
C ARG A 38 -15.89 -1.99 -10.66
N THR A 39 -15.32 -0.84 -11.00
CA THR A 39 -16.03 0.43 -11.14
C THR A 39 -16.19 0.76 -12.61
N SER A 40 -17.43 0.75 -13.12
CA SER A 40 -17.77 1.01 -14.52
C SER A 40 -16.91 0.22 -15.53
N ARG A 41 -15.82 0.83 -16.03
CA ARG A 41 -14.89 0.27 -17.04
C ARG A 41 -13.53 -0.16 -16.48
N ARG A 42 -13.25 0.03 -15.19
CA ARG A 42 -11.93 -0.24 -14.60
C ARG A 42 -12.06 -1.03 -13.29
N TYR A 43 -11.07 -1.86 -13.00
CA TYR A 43 -10.89 -2.36 -11.65
C TYR A 43 -10.17 -1.28 -10.84
N VAL A 44 -10.64 -1.03 -9.63
CA VAL A 44 -10.07 -0.09 -8.66
C VAL A 44 -9.76 -0.86 -7.38
N LEU A 45 -8.55 -0.67 -6.85
CA LEU A 45 -8.13 -1.29 -5.61
C LEU A 45 -8.65 -0.45 -4.44
N ASN A 46 -9.60 -0.97 -3.68
CA ASN A 46 -10.06 -0.34 -2.46
C ASN A 46 -9.28 -0.91 -1.26
N ILE A 47 -8.70 -0.02 -0.45
CA ILE A 47 -7.88 -0.39 0.71
C ILE A 47 -8.61 0.09 1.96
N TYR A 48 -9.04 -0.84 2.81
CA TYR A 48 -9.84 -0.53 3.99
C TYR A 48 -8.95 -0.28 5.20
N THR A 49 -8.43 0.94 5.30
CA THR A 49 -7.55 1.34 6.40
C THR A 49 -7.81 2.77 6.82
N CYS A 50 -7.66 3.05 8.11
CA CYS A 50 -7.64 4.39 8.67
C CYS A 50 -6.28 5.09 8.49
N ASN A 51 -5.28 4.39 7.93
CA ASN A 51 -3.96 4.96 7.68
C ASN A 51 -3.95 5.76 6.37
N ASN A 52 -4.02 7.09 6.50
CA ASN A 52 -4.02 8.04 5.40
C ASN A 52 -2.77 7.95 4.49
N ALA A 53 -1.67 7.34 4.96
CA ALA A 53 -0.47 7.12 4.13
C ALA A 53 -0.76 6.23 2.90
N TYR A 54 -1.76 5.34 2.97
CA TYR A 54 -2.18 4.53 1.82
C TYR A 54 -2.88 5.33 0.74
N ALA A 55 -3.62 6.38 1.11
CA ALA A 55 -4.35 7.20 0.16
C ALA A 55 -3.41 7.95 -0.80
N ASP A 56 -2.29 8.46 -0.30
CA ASP A 56 -1.33 9.24 -1.12
C ASP A 56 -0.50 8.35 -2.06
N ILE A 57 -0.33 7.09 -1.69
CA ILE A 57 0.54 6.15 -2.38
C ILE A 57 -0.21 5.37 -3.46
N PHE A 58 -1.46 5.01 -3.18
CA PHE A 58 -2.34 4.31 -4.10
C PHE A 58 -3.41 5.22 -4.69
N GLN A 59 -3.21 6.54 -4.59
CA GLN A 59 -4.08 7.55 -5.16
C GLN A 59 -4.24 7.23 -6.65
N THR A 60 -5.44 6.78 -7.00
CA THR A 60 -5.87 6.68 -8.38
C THR A 60 -6.64 7.96 -8.64
N ASP A 61 -6.30 8.66 -9.71
CA ASP A 61 -6.74 10.01 -10.11
C ASP A 61 -8.26 10.13 -10.41
N PHE A 62 -9.11 9.41 -9.67
CA PHE A 62 -10.55 9.34 -9.89
C PHE A 62 -11.26 9.78 -8.62
N GLY A 63 -11.69 11.04 -8.65
CA GLY A 63 -12.61 11.64 -7.69
C GLY A 63 -14.02 11.11 -7.79
#